data_AF-A0A8T2C2S1-F1
#
_entry.id   AF-A0A8T2C2S1-F1
#
_cell.length_a   1.000
_cell.length_b   1.000
_cell.length_c   1.000
_cell.angle_alpha   90.00
_cell.angle_beta   90.00
_cell.angle_gamma   90.00
#
_symmetry.space_group_name_H-M   'P 1'
#
loop_
_entity.id
_entity.type
_entity.pdbx_description
1 polymer ?
#
loop_
_entity_poly.entity_id
_entity_poly.type
_entity_poly.pdbx_seq_one_letter_code
_entity_poly.pdbx_strand_id
1 'polypeptide(L)'
;MLEKCMKARSDYFEPYLALENARAEVMLREIDAFLHAKPKDRDEMFTKFMIRGDCKEAFMAWNDFCKEAKKNNKSCLHTPTMDTLFKCMKAHSDYYHPLLTVFKTAEEHFKKEIKALDTREGAEPDAD
;
A
#
# COMPACT_ATOMS: atom_id res chain seq x y z
N MET A 1 -1.33 -25.13 2.00
CA MET A 1 -0.12 -25.59 1.28
C MET A 1 0.84 -24.43 1.06
N LEU A 2 0.37 -23.33 0.45
CA LEU A 2 1.17 -22.11 0.22
C LEU A 2 1.90 -21.57 1.46
N GLU A 3 1.21 -21.41 2.60
CA GLU A 3 1.82 -20.90 3.83
C GLU A 3 2.95 -21.80 4.37
N LYS A 4 2.80 -23.13 4.24
CA LYS A 4 3.87 -24.09 4.58
C LYS A 4 5.07 -23.95 3.65
N CYS A 5 4.84 -23.69 2.36
CA CYS A 5 5.89 -23.43 1.38
C CYS A 5 6.61 -22.11 1.64
N MET A 6 5.87 -21.04 1.94
CA MET A 6 6.44 -19.74 2.31
C MET A 6 7.30 -19.83 3.56
N LYS A 7 6.87 -20.62 4.56
CA LYS A 7 7.67 -20.86 5.76
C LYS A 7 8.93 -21.70 5.49
N ALA A 8 8.85 -22.69 4.59
CA ALA A 8 9.98 -23.55 4.26
C ALA A 8 11.03 -22.87 3.37
N ARG A 9 10.66 -21.79 2.67
CA ARG A 9 11.50 -21.00 1.77
C ARG A 9 11.46 -19.53 2.17
N SER A 10 11.52 -19.26 3.48
CA SER A 10 11.37 -17.90 4.00
C SER A 10 12.45 -16.97 3.49
N ASP A 11 13.68 -17.48 3.32
CA ASP A 11 14.83 -16.83 2.70
C ASP A 11 14.53 -16.29 1.29
N TYR A 12 13.82 -17.07 0.47
CA TYR A 12 13.42 -16.66 -0.87
C TYR A 12 12.39 -15.52 -0.86
N PHE A 13 11.47 -15.51 0.12
CA PHE A 13 10.43 -14.48 0.19
C PHE A 13 10.85 -13.25 1.02
N GLU A 14 11.91 -13.36 1.81
CA GLU A 14 12.38 -12.31 2.72
C GLU A 14 12.70 -10.99 2.00
N PRO A 15 13.40 -10.97 0.84
CA PRO A 15 13.62 -9.74 0.09
C PRO A 15 12.33 -9.06 -0.37
N TYR A 16 11.36 -9.84 -0.85
CA TYR A 16 10.06 -9.32 -1.28
C TYR A 16 9.23 -8.79 -0.11
N LEU A 17 9.23 -9.50 1.03
CA LEU A 17 8.57 -9.04 2.26
C LEU A 17 9.21 -7.75 2.79
N ALA A 18 10.54 -7.65 2.78
CA ALA A 18 11.25 -6.44 3.16
C ALA A 18 10.88 -5.25 2.25
N LEU A 19 10.77 -5.50 0.95
CA LEU A 19 10.35 -4.51 -0.04
C LEU A 19 8.92 -4.00 0.20
N GLU A 20 7.96 -4.89 0.43
CA GLU A 20 6.57 -4.51 0.75
C GLU A 20 6.48 -3.77 2.08
N ASN A 21 7.24 -4.20 3.10
CA ASN A 21 7.30 -3.51 4.39
C ASN A 21 7.88 -2.09 4.23
N ALA A 22 8.98 -1.93 3.50
CA ALA A 22 9.59 -0.62 3.26
C ALA A 22 8.62 0.32 2.50
N ARG A 23 7.90 -0.22 1.50
CA ARG A 23 6.85 0.53 0.80
C ARG A 23 5.72 0.95 1.75
N ALA A 24 5.26 0.04 2.61
CA ALA A 24 4.22 0.33 3.59
C ALA A 24 4.69 1.40 4.59
N GLU A 25 5.91 1.32 5.10
CA GLU A 25 6.49 2.32 6.00
C GLU A 25 6.53 3.71 5.39
N VAL A 26 6.96 3.83 4.14
CA VAL A 26 6.94 5.10 3.40
C VAL A 26 5.52 5.62 3.27
N MET A 27 4.58 4.78 2.81
CA MET A 27 3.19 5.18 2.68
C MET A 27 2.61 5.68 4.01
N LEU A 28 2.83 4.94 5.10
CA LEU A 28 2.31 5.29 6.42
C LEU A 28 2.92 6.59 6.97
N ARG A 29 4.22 6.81 6.77
CA ARG A 29 4.90 8.05 7.15
C ARG A 29 4.36 9.26 6.39
N GLU A 30 4.18 9.12 5.08
CA GLU A 30 3.66 10.17 4.22
C GLU A 30 2.19 10.50 4.53
N ILE A 31 1.37 9.48 4.85
CA ILE A 31 0.01 9.68 5.36
C ILE A 31 0.02 10.48 6.66
N ASP A 32 0.87 10.11 7.62
CA ASP A 32 0.96 10.83 8.90
C ASP A 32 1.37 12.29 8.70
N ALA A 33 2.35 12.54 7.83
CA ALA A 33 2.80 13.89 7.51
C ALA A 33 1.70 14.73 6.87
N PHE A 34 1.02 14.18 5.85
CA PHE A 34 -0.09 14.85 5.17
C PHE A 34 -1.25 15.17 6.12
N LEU A 35 -1.67 14.19 6.93
CA LEU A 35 -2.80 14.34 7.85
C LEU A 35 -2.44 15.13 9.11
N HIS A 36 -1.15 15.42 9.35
CA HIS A 36 -0.63 15.87 10.64
C HIS A 36 -1.06 14.93 11.78
N ALA A 37 -1.09 13.64 11.51
CA ALA A 37 -1.57 12.61 12.41
C ALA A 37 -0.43 12.01 13.23
N LYS A 38 -0.75 11.60 14.47
CA LYS A 38 0.09 10.62 15.19
C LYS A 38 -0.30 9.22 14.69
N PRO A 39 0.61 8.22 14.75
CA PRO A 39 0.31 6.87 14.26
C PRO A 39 -0.97 6.25 14.84
N LYS A 40 -1.28 6.50 16.11
CA LYS A 40 -2.49 6.01 16.79
C LYS A 40 -3.80 6.66 16.31
N ASP A 41 -3.73 7.85 15.73
CA ASP A 41 -4.88 8.64 15.29
C ASP A 41 -5.06 8.56 13.76
N ARG A 42 -4.12 7.91 13.05
CA ARG A 42 -4.04 7.83 11.59
C ARG A 42 -5.34 7.35 10.94
N ASP A 43 -5.86 6.20 11.37
CA ASP A 43 -7.02 5.57 10.73
C ASP A 43 -8.28 6.43 10.88
N GLU A 44 -8.46 7.07 12.03
CA GLU A 44 -9.58 7.99 12.28
C GLU A 44 -9.47 9.23 11.41
N MET A 45 -8.29 9.86 11.36
CA MET A 45 -8.05 11.06 10.56
C MET A 45 -8.17 10.76 9.05
N PHE A 46 -7.63 9.64 8.59
CA PHE A 46 -7.75 9.18 7.22
C PHE A 46 -9.22 8.96 6.84
N THR A 47 -9.98 8.27 7.69
CA THR A 47 -11.42 8.08 7.48
C THR A 47 -12.15 9.42 7.39
N LYS A 48 -11.87 10.37 8.31
CA LYS A 48 -12.47 11.72 8.28
C LYS A 48 -12.13 12.50 7.01
N PHE A 49 -10.91 12.38 6.50
CA PHE A 49 -10.52 12.95 5.20
C PHE A 49 -11.34 12.32 4.07
N MET A 50 -11.36 10.99 3.99
CA MET A 50 -12.03 10.29 2.89
C MET A 50 -13.54 10.56 2.83
N ILE A 51 -14.23 10.67 3.98
CA ILE A 51 -15.68 10.92 4.01
C ILE A 51 -16.07 12.38 3.71
N ARG A 52 -15.12 13.32 3.72
CA ARG A 52 -15.38 14.74 3.41
C ARG A 52 -15.30 15.05 1.92
N GLY A 53 -14.60 14.23 1.15
CA GLY A 53 -14.45 14.41 -0.29
C GLY A 53 -15.55 13.72 -1.11
N ASP A 54 -15.59 14.04 -2.39
CA ASP A 54 -16.60 13.57 -3.35
C ASP A 54 -16.62 12.04 -3.51
N CYS A 55 -15.51 11.36 -3.17
CA CYS A 55 -15.37 9.92 -3.29
C CYS A 55 -15.79 9.13 -2.04
N LYS A 56 -16.50 9.77 -1.11
CA LYS A 56 -17.00 9.15 0.13
C LYS A 56 -17.69 7.80 -0.13
N GLU A 57 -18.65 7.75 -1.06
CA GLU A 57 -19.44 6.53 -1.28
C GLU A 57 -18.59 5.38 -1.84
N ALA A 58 -17.66 5.69 -2.75
CA ALA A 58 -16.68 4.72 -3.24
C ALA A 58 -15.74 4.23 -2.11
N PHE A 59 -15.34 5.13 -1.21
CA PHE A 59 -14.52 4.79 -0.05
C PHE A 59 -15.26 3.88 0.93
N MET A 60 -16.53 4.17 1.24
CA MET A 60 -17.35 3.35 2.13
C MET A 60 -17.52 1.94 1.56
N ALA A 61 -17.79 1.81 0.25
CA ALA A 61 -17.88 0.52 -0.42
C ALA A 61 -16.58 -0.29 -0.36
N TRP A 62 -15.43 0.36 -0.57
CA TRP A 62 -14.12 -0.28 -0.38
C TRP A 62 -13.88 -0.67 1.08
N ASN A 63 -14.17 0.20 2.05
CA ASN A 63 -13.98 -0.08 3.47
C ASN A 63 -14.84 -1.25 3.96
N ASP A 64 -16.10 -1.34 3.52
CA ASP A 64 -16.96 -2.47 3.87
C ASP A 64 -16.47 -3.77 3.22
N PHE A 65 -15.98 -3.71 1.98
CA PHE A 65 -15.27 -4.83 1.37
C PHE A 65 -14.05 -5.24 2.20
N CYS A 66 -13.23 -4.29 2.69
CA CYS A 66 -12.07 -4.58 3.54
C CYS A 66 -12.45 -5.30 4.83
N LYS A 67 -13.54 -4.86 5.49
CA LYS A 67 -14.02 -5.49 6.73
C LYS A 67 -14.41 -6.94 6.49
N GLU A 68 -15.11 -7.23 5.39
CA GLU A 68 -15.49 -8.60 5.02
C GLU A 68 -14.28 -9.43 4.57
N ALA A 69 -13.35 -8.84 3.81
CA ALA A 69 -12.12 -9.51 3.40
C ALA A 69 -11.29 -9.94 4.62
N LYS A 70 -11.16 -9.07 5.62
CA LYS A 70 -10.46 -9.35 6.89
C LYS A 70 -11.06 -10.53 7.65
N LYS A 71 -12.40 -10.60 7.77
CA LYS A 71 -13.09 -11.75 8.41
C LYS A 71 -12.78 -13.08 7.72
N ASN A 72 -12.47 -13.03 6.43
CA ASN A 72 -12.20 -14.19 5.59
C ASN A 72 -10.70 -14.41 5.29
N ASN A 73 -9.79 -13.70 5.97
CA ASN A 73 -8.34 -13.72 5.71
C ASN A 73 -7.98 -13.44 4.23
N LYS A 74 -8.76 -12.58 3.56
CA LYS A 74 -8.54 -12.13 2.19
C LYS A 74 -7.92 -10.74 2.16
N SER A 75 -7.15 -10.48 1.10
CA SER A 75 -6.61 -9.14 0.84
C SER A 75 -7.73 -8.16 0.47
N CYS A 76 -7.55 -6.91 0.88
CA CYS A 76 -8.36 -5.78 0.45
C CYS A 76 -7.70 -4.91 -0.63
N LEU A 77 -6.49 -5.29 -1.05
CA LEU A 77 -5.70 -4.62 -2.08
C LEU A 77 -5.98 -5.24 -3.45
N HIS A 78 -5.82 -4.45 -4.52
CA HIS A 78 -6.03 -4.88 -5.91
C HIS A 78 -7.44 -5.42 -6.19
N THR A 79 -8.45 -4.76 -5.61
CA THR A 79 -9.86 -5.15 -5.73
C THR A 79 -10.61 -4.19 -6.66
N PRO A 80 -11.73 -4.62 -7.28
CA PRO A 80 -12.54 -3.72 -8.10
C PRO A 80 -13.08 -2.50 -7.33
N THR A 81 -13.34 -2.65 -6.02
CA THR A 81 -13.78 -1.54 -5.15
C THR A 81 -12.65 -0.54 -4.91
N MET A 82 -11.41 -1.01 -4.75
CA MET A 82 -10.22 -0.16 -4.69
C MET A 82 -10.00 0.58 -6.01
N ASP A 83 -10.09 -0.10 -7.15
CA ASP A 83 -9.93 0.54 -8.47
C ASP A 83 -10.98 1.63 -8.71
N THR A 84 -12.22 1.38 -8.29
CA THR A 84 -13.31 2.37 -8.36
C THR A 84 -13.01 3.59 -7.50
N LEU A 85 -12.51 3.39 -6.28
CA LEU A 85 -12.09 4.47 -5.40
C LEU A 85 -10.95 5.29 -6.02
N PHE A 86 -9.91 4.65 -6.57
CA PHE A 86 -8.80 5.34 -7.23
C PHE A 86 -9.24 6.12 -8.46
N LYS A 87 -10.13 5.57 -9.29
CA LYS A 87 -10.71 6.29 -10.43
C LYS A 87 -11.44 7.54 -9.99
N CYS A 88 -12.26 7.44 -8.93
CA CYS A 88 -12.94 8.60 -8.37
C CYS A 88 -11.93 9.64 -7.87
N MET A 89 -10.94 9.25 -7.05
CA MET A 89 -9.96 10.20 -6.51
C MET A 89 -9.18 10.94 -7.61
N LYS A 90 -8.86 10.24 -8.71
CA LYS A 90 -8.21 10.86 -9.88
C LYS A 90 -9.13 11.84 -10.62
N ALA A 91 -10.43 11.54 -10.74
CA ALA A 91 -11.40 12.45 -11.34
C ALA A 91 -11.65 13.70 -10.48
N HIS A 92 -11.53 13.56 -9.16
CA HIS A 92 -11.68 14.64 -8.18
C HIS A 92 -10.31 15.04 -7.58
N SER A 93 -9.28 15.14 -8.43
CA SER A 93 -7.89 15.27 -8.00
C SER A 93 -7.63 16.50 -7.15
N ASP A 94 -8.37 17.60 -7.33
CA ASP A 94 -8.12 18.85 -6.60
C ASP A 94 -8.21 18.65 -5.08
N TYR A 95 -9.19 17.87 -4.61
CA TYR A 95 -9.30 17.49 -3.21
C TYR A 95 -8.30 16.39 -2.80
N TYR A 96 -8.14 15.37 -3.65
CA TYR A 96 -7.36 14.17 -3.33
C TYR A 96 -5.87 14.27 -3.66
N HIS A 97 -5.40 15.39 -4.20
CA HIS A 97 -4.01 15.59 -4.65
C HIS A 97 -2.97 15.19 -3.59
N PRO A 98 -3.10 15.56 -2.31
CA PRO A 98 -2.13 15.16 -1.29
C PRO A 98 -2.05 13.65 -1.13
N LEU A 99 -3.20 12.96 -1.09
CA LEU A 99 -3.25 11.52 -0.95
C LEU A 99 -2.77 10.78 -2.21
N LEU A 100 -3.09 11.30 -3.40
CA LEU A 100 -2.55 10.76 -4.66
C LEU A 100 -1.02 10.90 -4.72
N THR A 101 -0.47 11.97 -4.14
CA THR A 101 0.98 12.17 -4.03
C THR A 101 1.62 11.13 -3.12
N VAL A 102 1.03 10.86 -1.95
CA VAL A 102 1.47 9.77 -1.05
C VAL A 102 1.57 8.44 -1.81
N PHE A 103 0.52 8.07 -2.56
CA PHE A 103 0.51 6.80 -3.31
C PHE A 103 1.60 6.76 -4.39
N LYS A 104 1.81 7.87 -5.09
CA LYS A 104 2.87 7.99 -6.09
C LYS A 104 4.27 7.85 -5.44
N THR A 105 4.51 8.51 -4.32
CA THR A 105 5.77 8.42 -3.57
C THR A 105 6.06 6.97 -3.15
N ALA A 106 5.07 6.27 -2.60
CA ALA A 106 5.22 4.87 -2.21
C ALA A 106 5.49 3.95 -3.42
N GLU A 107 4.83 4.19 -4.56
CA GLU A 107 5.07 3.45 -5.80
C GLU A 107 6.47 3.69 -6.36
N GLU A 108 6.93 4.93 -6.38
CA GLU A 108 8.29 5.29 -6.83
C GLU A 108 9.36 4.71 -5.91
N HIS A 109 9.14 4.72 -4.60
CA HIS A 109 10.03 4.07 -3.62
C HIS A 109 10.14 2.57 -3.91
N PHE A 110 9.01 1.88 -4.06
CA PHE A 110 8.99 0.44 -4.39
C PHE A 110 9.73 0.13 -5.68
N LYS A 111 9.52 0.92 -6.74
CA LYS A 111 10.26 0.78 -8.02
C LYS A 111 11.77 0.99 -7.87
N LYS A 112 12.22 1.88 -6.99
CA LYS A 112 13.64 2.10 -6.72
C LYS A 112 14.26 0.93 -5.97
N GLU A 113 13.58 0.43 -4.95
CA GLU A 113 14.05 -0.72 -4.17
C GLU A 113 14.11 -2.00 -5.01
N ILE A 114 13.13 -2.26 -5.90
CA ILE A 114 13.21 -3.38 -6.86
C ILE A 114 14.48 -3.28 -7.72
N LYS A 115 14.72 -2.10 -8.32
CA LYS A 115 15.92 -1.90 -9.15
C LYS A 115 17.22 -2.10 -8.37
N ALA A 116 17.23 -1.71 -7.09
CA ALA A 116 18.38 -1.90 -6.22
C ALA A 116 18.61 -3.38 -5.89
N LEU A 117 17.55 -4.16 -5.71
CA LEU A 117 17.64 -5.62 -5.54
C LEU A 117 18.19 -6.29 -6.81
N ASP A 118 17.65 -5.97 -7.99
CA ASP A 118 18.13 -6.50 -9.27
C ASP A 118 19.63 -6.21 -9.49
N THR A 119 20.08 -5.01 -9.10
CA THR A 119 21.50 -4.61 -9.24
C THR A 119 22.41 -5.34 -8.25
N ARG A 120 21.90 -5.74 -7.07
CA ARG A 120 22.65 -6.51 -6.07
C ARG A 120 22.75 -7.98 -6.45
N GLU A 121 21.70 -8.56 -7.01
CA GLU A 121 21.70 -9.94 -7.54
C GLU A 121 22.59 -10.06 -8.78
N GLY A 122 22.62 -9.05 -9.65
CA GLY A 122 23.55 -8.99 -10.79
C GLY A 122 25.02 -8.74 -10.43
N ALA A 123 25.34 -8.60 -9.13
CA ALA A 123 26.69 -8.39 -8.61
C ALA A 123 27.21 -9.59 -7.81
N GLU A 124 26.49 -10.73 -7.76
CA GLU A 124 27.09 -12.01 -7.38
C GLU A 124 27.98 -12.48 -8.53
N PRO A 125 29.33 -12.43 -8.41
CA PRO A 125 30.17 -13.13 -9.37
C PRO A 125 29.87 -14.62 -9.25
N ASP A 126 29.73 -15.30 -10.40
CA ASP A 126 29.74 -16.75 -10.50
C ASP A 126 30.86 -17.29 -9.59
N ALA A 127 30.48 -17.84 -8.43
CA ALA A 127 31.40 -18.49 -7.52
C ALA A 127 31.60 -19.92 -8.01
N ASP A 128 32.69 -20.08 -8.78
CA ASP A 128 33.52 -21.27 -9.08
C ASP A 128 32.99 -22.66 -8.64
#